data_AF-A0A1H3G5H8-F1
#
_entry.id   AF-A0A1H3G5H8-F1
#
_cell.length_a   1.000
_cell.length_b   1.000
_cell.length_c   1.000
_cell.angle_alpha   90.00
_cell.angle_beta   90.00
_cell.angle_gamma   90.00
#
_symmetry.space_group_name_H-M   'P 1'
#
loop_
_entity.id
_entity.type
_entity.pdbx_description
1 polymer ?
#
loop_
_entity_poly.entity_id
_entity_poly.type
_entity_poly.pdbx_seq_one_letter_code
_entity_poly.pdbx_strand_id
1 'polypeptide(L)'
;MISEVAGPANLTRAAGQAVDLTQIDQALTAVATGYGHTQTKQAVGLYLAALNPDGPEPDPTEGRRLTIARHADGSITGRFDLDAVGGEKVQAALESIVQAARPKGDTRTRAQQQADALVQLCDNALASGNLPFLRTVKPHIGVVIALEDLIDPSTGPGAATTGFGATLSAARARWLACDAQITRIVLDPDGQPLDLGRTKRVVSPGLRRAVEFRDRHCIFAGCSAPSHWCDVHHVLEWVRDQGPTSLQNSALLCERHHTKVHHGFRVERPPDGRWRTYRPDGTEIRIGVKS
;
A
#
# COMPACT_ATOMS: atom_id res chain seq x y z
N MET A 1 -37.81 9.83 4.15
CA MET A 1 -37.99 10.11 5.59
C MET A 1 -39.42 9.83 6.05
N ILE A 2 -40.39 10.75 5.99
CA ILE A 2 -41.79 10.38 6.32
C ILE A 2 -42.33 9.35 5.31
N SER A 3 -41.91 9.45 4.06
CA SER A 3 -42.19 8.46 3.02
C SER A 3 -41.67 7.04 3.32
N GLU A 4 -40.63 6.89 4.16
CA GLU A 4 -40.12 5.57 4.55
C GLU A 4 -41.00 4.94 5.63
N VAL A 5 -41.58 5.74 6.53
CA VAL A 5 -42.57 5.28 7.52
C VAL A 5 -43.78 4.66 6.80
N ALA A 6 -44.25 5.31 5.74
CA ALA A 6 -45.35 4.83 4.91
C ALA A 6 -44.93 3.77 3.86
N GLY A 7 -43.70 3.25 3.91
CA GLY A 7 -43.24 2.22 3.00
C GLY A 7 -44.00 0.90 3.20
N PRO A 8 -44.34 0.14 2.14
CA PRO A 8 -45.16 -1.08 2.23
C PRO A 8 -44.62 -2.12 3.23
N ALA A 9 -43.28 -2.27 3.30
CA ALA A 9 -42.62 -3.19 4.24
C ALA A 9 -42.76 -2.75 5.70
N ASN A 10 -42.72 -1.44 5.95
CA ASN A 10 -42.82 -0.87 7.30
C ASN A 10 -44.28 -0.89 7.78
N LEU A 11 -45.25 -0.60 6.91
CA LEU A 11 -46.68 -0.78 7.21
C LEU A 11 -47.01 -2.24 7.56
N THR A 12 -46.45 -3.19 6.82
CA THR A 12 -46.62 -4.62 7.10
C THR A 12 -46.01 -5.02 8.45
N ARG A 13 -44.80 -4.53 8.77
CA ARG A 13 -44.16 -4.78 10.07
C ARG A 13 -44.93 -4.16 11.23
N ALA A 14 -45.42 -2.92 11.06
CA ALA A 14 -46.23 -2.23 12.06
C ALA A 14 -47.52 -2.96 12.37
N ALA A 15 -48.22 -3.44 11.33
CA ALA A 15 -49.41 -4.28 11.49
C ALA A 15 -49.10 -5.59 12.23
N GLY A 16 -47.99 -6.25 11.90
CA GLY A 16 -47.55 -7.48 12.57
C GLY A 16 -47.17 -7.30 14.05
N GLN A 17 -46.75 -6.09 14.44
CA GLN A 17 -46.43 -5.73 15.83
C GLN A 17 -47.58 -5.02 16.57
N ALA A 18 -48.77 -4.93 15.95
CA ALA A 18 -49.94 -4.23 16.49
C ALA A 18 -49.67 -2.76 16.88
N VAL A 19 -48.81 -2.07 16.12
CA VAL A 19 -48.50 -0.65 16.32
C VAL A 19 -49.69 0.20 15.87
N ASP A 20 -50.17 1.11 16.74
CA ASP A 20 -51.18 2.10 16.37
C ASP A 20 -50.58 3.19 15.48
N LEU A 21 -50.74 3.03 14.17
CA LEU A 21 -50.24 3.98 13.17
C LEU A 21 -50.86 5.36 13.30
N THR A 22 -52.09 5.48 13.83
CA THR A 22 -52.76 6.77 14.04
C THR A 22 -52.09 7.54 15.16
N GLN A 23 -51.74 6.85 16.25
CA GLN A 23 -51.01 7.45 17.36
C GLN A 23 -49.59 7.88 16.95
N ILE A 24 -48.92 7.07 16.13
CA ILE A 24 -47.59 7.41 15.60
C ILE A 24 -47.64 8.61 14.65
N ASP A 25 -48.62 8.66 13.76
CA ASP A 25 -48.81 9.79 12.83
C ASP A 25 -49.08 11.10 13.59
N GLN A 26 -49.92 11.06 14.61
CA GLN A 26 -50.18 12.20 15.50
C GLN A 26 -48.91 12.64 16.24
N ALA A 27 -48.12 11.70 16.76
CA ALA A 27 -46.87 12.00 17.48
C ALA A 27 -45.81 12.61 16.55
N LEU A 28 -45.61 12.05 15.35
CA LEU A 28 -44.66 12.57 14.36
C LEU A 28 -45.11 13.94 13.82
N THR A 29 -46.42 14.12 13.62
CA THR A 29 -47.02 15.41 13.24
C THR A 29 -46.78 16.46 14.31
N ALA A 30 -47.02 16.15 15.59
CA ALA A 30 -46.76 17.05 16.70
C ALA A 30 -45.27 17.47 16.78
N VAL A 31 -44.35 16.53 16.56
CA VAL A 31 -42.91 16.83 16.51
C VAL A 31 -42.57 17.71 15.31
N ALA A 32 -43.14 17.44 14.14
CA ALA A 32 -42.91 18.23 12.92
C ALA A 32 -43.46 19.65 13.01
N THR A 33 -44.58 19.86 13.71
CA THR A 33 -45.19 21.19 13.89
C THR A 33 -44.58 21.97 15.06
N GLY A 34 -44.04 21.27 16.06
CA GLY A 34 -43.48 21.89 17.28
C GLY A 34 -41.96 22.07 17.27
N TYR A 35 -41.22 21.33 16.43
CA TYR A 35 -39.75 21.33 16.38
C TYR A 35 -39.19 21.42 14.96
N GLY A 36 -37.88 21.65 14.84
CA GLY A 36 -37.20 21.77 13.55
C GLY A 36 -36.96 20.43 12.83
N HIS A 37 -36.57 20.53 11.56
CA HIS A 37 -36.34 19.39 10.66
C HIS A 37 -35.41 18.31 11.23
N THR A 38 -34.37 18.70 11.96
CA THR A 38 -33.42 17.77 12.59
C THR A 38 -34.08 16.89 13.65
N GLN A 39 -34.95 17.47 14.49
CA GLN A 39 -35.69 16.75 15.51
C GLN A 39 -36.73 15.80 14.87
N THR A 40 -37.40 16.24 13.80
CA THR A 40 -38.30 15.37 13.04
C THR A 40 -37.56 14.17 12.43
N LYS A 41 -36.35 14.40 11.89
CA LYS A 41 -35.49 13.32 11.36
C LYS A 41 -35.09 12.32 12.43
N GLN A 42 -34.73 12.79 13.63
CA GLN A 42 -34.43 11.92 14.76
C GLN A 42 -35.65 11.11 15.20
N ALA A 43 -36.82 11.74 15.32
CA ALA A 43 -38.06 11.05 15.72
C ALA A 43 -38.46 9.95 14.71
N VAL A 44 -38.36 10.25 13.41
CA VAL A 44 -38.59 9.24 12.35
C VAL A 44 -37.57 8.11 12.41
N GLY A 45 -36.28 8.42 12.61
CA GLY A 45 -35.23 7.42 12.75
C GLY A 45 -35.42 6.50 13.97
N LEU A 46 -35.82 7.06 15.10
CA LEU A 46 -36.14 6.31 16.32
C LEU A 46 -37.34 5.38 16.12
N TYR A 47 -38.40 5.86 15.46
CA TYR A 47 -39.54 5.03 15.11
C TYR A 47 -39.16 3.87 14.19
N LEU A 48 -38.41 4.14 13.11
CA LEU A 48 -37.99 3.10 12.17
C LEU A 48 -37.05 2.07 12.81
N ALA A 49 -36.15 2.51 13.70
CA ALA A 49 -35.29 1.62 14.48
C ALA A 49 -36.08 0.77 15.48
N ALA A 50 -37.10 1.33 16.14
CA ALA A 50 -37.99 0.58 17.02
C ALA A 50 -38.86 -0.44 16.26
N LEU A 51 -39.27 -0.09 15.03
CA LEU A 51 -40.11 -0.92 14.17
C LEU A 51 -39.34 -2.10 13.55
N ASN A 52 -38.04 -1.94 13.32
CA ASN A 52 -37.13 -2.98 12.85
C ASN A 52 -35.85 -2.97 13.70
N PRO A 53 -35.91 -3.48 14.95
CA PRO A 53 -34.78 -3.43 15.87
C PRO A 53 -33.56 -4.21 15.36
N ASP A 54 -33.79 -5.22 14.51
CA ASP A 54 -32.73 -6.02 13.90
C ASP A 54 -32.07 -5.32 12.70
N GLY A 55 -32.74 -4.35 12.08
CA GLY A 55 -32.21 -3.64 10.90
C GLY A 55 -31.88 -4.56 9.72
N PRO A 56 -31.30 -4.04 8.63
CA PRO A 56 -30.47 -4.88 7.76
C PRO A 56 -29.20 -5.28 8.51
N GLU A 57 -28.74 -6.53 8.33
CA GLU A 57 -27.44 -6.97 8.85
C GLU A 57 -26.36 -5.99 8.36
N PRO A 58 -25.65 -5.28 9.26
CA PRO A 58 -24.57 -4.40 8.85
C PRO A 58 -23.52 -5.21 8.10
N ASP A 59 -22.95 -4.67 7.02
CA ASP A 59 -21.82 -5.34 6.37
C ASP A 59 -20.73 -5.55 7.44
N PRO A 60 -20.43 -6.81 7.81
CA PRO A 60 -19.53 -7.08 8.92
C PRO A 60 -18.13 -6.55 8.62
N THR A 61 -17.80 -6.31 7.35
CA THR A 61 -16.49 -5.87 6.91
C THR A 61 -16.30 -4.34 6.90
N GLU A 62 -17.37 -3.55 7.01
CA GLU A 62 -17.29 -2.07 6.98
C GLU A 62 -16.42 -1.49 8.11
N GLY A 63 -16.36 -2.18 9.26
CA GLY A 63 -15.51 -1.79 10.38
C GLY A 63 -14.02 -2.12 10.21
N ARG A 64 -13.66 -2.92 9.19
CA ARG A 64 -12.28 -3.38 8.99
C ARG A 64 -11.38 -2.23 8.59
N ARG A 65 -10.31 -2.03 9.34
CA ARG A 65 -9.30 -1.00 9.05
C ARG A 65 -7.92 -1.47 9.46
N LEU A 66 -6.91 -1.00 8.73
CA LEU A 66 -5.50 -1.19 9.04
C LEU A 66 -4.81 0.15 8.85
N THR A 67 -4.16 0.64 9.90
CA THR A 67 -3.31 1.82 9.87
C THR A 67 -1.90 1.38 10.23
N ILE A 68 -0.91 1.76 9.41
CA ILE A 68 0.50 1.47 9.64
C ILE A 68 1.27 2.79 9.65
N ALA A 69 2.01 3.04 10.72
CA ALA A 69 2.97 4.12 10.81
C ALA A 69 4.39 3.55 10.68
N ARG A 70 5.24 4.22 9.90
CA ARG A 70 6.66 3.86 9.73
C ARG A 70 7.53 4.79 10.55
N HIS A 71 8.47 4.21 11.28
CA HIS A 71 9.45 4.93 12.08
C HIS A 71 10.73 5.23 11.27
N ALA A 72 11.55 6.13 11.78
CA ALA A 72 12.78 6.56 11.11
C ALA A 72 13.80 5.42 10.92
N ASP A 73 13.81 4.43 11.81
CA ASP A 73 14.64 3.23 11.73
C ASP A 73 14.06 2.17 10.76
N GLY A 74 12.92 2.47 10.13
CA GLY A 74 12.24 1.60 9.18
C GLY A 74 11.34 0.54 9.81
N SER A 75 11.33 0.43 11.14
CA SER A 75 10.34 -0.37 11.86
C SER A 75 8.94 0.22 11.66
N ILE A 76 7.90 -0.59 11.94
CA ILE A 76 6.51 -0.17 11.78
C ILE A 76 5.72 -0.40 13.06
N THR A 77 4.73 0.46 13.31
CA THR A 77 3.65 0.21 14.27
C THR A 77 2.33 0.15 13.52
N GLY A 78 1.55 -0.89 13.78
CA GLY A 78 0.24 -1.09 13.18
C GLY A 78 -0.87 -1.01 14.21
N ARG A 79 -2.03 -0.50 13.80
CA ARG A 79 -3.30 -0.71 14.47
C ARG A 79 -4.28 -1.26 13.45
N PHE A 80 -4.98 -2.32 13.81
CA PHE A 80 -6.07 -2.84 13.00
C PHE A 80 -7.31 -3.06 13.84
N ASP A 81 -8.44 -3.01 13.18
CA ASP A 81 -9.72 -3.39 13.75
C ASP A 81 -10.38 -4.33 12.75
N LEU A 82 -10.86 -5.47 13.24
CA LEU A 82 -11.44 -6.55 12.45
C LEU A 82 -12.83 -6.85 13.01
N ASP A 83 -13.68 -7.40 12.16
CA ASP A 83 -14.92 -8.04 12.61
C ASP A 83 -14.62 -9.31 13.40
N ALA A 84 -15.65 -9.85 14.06
CA ALA A 84 -15.50 -11.06 14.88
C ALA A 84 -14.85 -12.22 14.09
N VAL A 85 -15.31 -12.49 12.86
CA VAL A 85 -14.78 -13.60 12.06
C VAL A 85 -13.37 -13.30 11.55
N GLY A 86 -13.08 -12.07 11.16
CA GLY A 86 -11.73 -11.62 10.80
C GLY A 86 -10.73 -11.75 11.96
N GLY A 87 -11.15 -11.34 13.17
CA GLY A 87 -10.37 -11.45 14.40
C GLY A 87 -10.03 -12.89 14.76
N GLU A 88 -11.01 -13.78 14.73
CA GLU A 88 -10.82 -15.22 15.00
C GLU A 88 -9.79 -15.84 14.05
N LYS A 89 -9.86 -15.52 12.75
CA LYS A 89 -8.90 -16.03 11.76
C LYS A 89 -7.46 -15.60 12.07
N VAL A 90 -7.26 -14.32 12.38
CA VAL A 90 -5.94 -13.78 12.72
C VAL A 90 -5.42 -14.43 14.01
N GLN A 91 -6.26 -14.51 15.04
CA GLN A 91 -5.88 -15.08 16.32
C GLN A 91 -5.52 -16.56 16.21
N ALA A 92 -6.32 -17.35 15.48
CA ALA A 92 -6.06 -18.76 15.23
C ALA A 92 -4.73 -18.99 14.48
N ALA A 93 -4.46 -18.20 13.44
CA ALA A 93 -3.22 -18.29 12.68
C ALA A 93 -1.98 -17.97 13.53
N LEU A 94 -2.03 -16.88 14.30
CA LEU A 94 -0.92 -16.49 15.16
C LEU A 94 -0.69 -17.50 16.29
N GLU A 95 -1.76 -17.96 16.95
CA GLU A 95 -1.66 -18.94 18.02
C GLU A 95 -1.05 -20.26 17.53
N SER A 96 -1.46 -20.74 16.34
CA SER A 96 -0.88 -21.92 15.73
C SER A 96 0.64 -21.81 15.54
N ILE A 97 1.13 -20.66 15.09
CA ILE A 97 2.57 -20.44 14.86
C ILE A 97 3.32 -20.36 16.19
N VAL A 98 2.78 -19.64 17.17
CA VAL A 98 3.39 -19.56 18.51
C VAL A 98 3.54 -20.96 19.11
N GLN A 99 2.48 -21.77 19.09
CA GLN A 99 2.49 -23.09 19.73
C GLN A 99 3.45 -24.06 19.05
N ALA A 100 3.57 -23.98 17.72
CA ALA A 100 4.53 -24.80 16.96
C ALA A 100 6.00 -24.47 17.28
N ALA A 101 6.29 -23.22 17.64
CA ALA A 101 7.65 -22.71 17.76
C ALA A 101 8.11 -22.49 19.21
N ARG A 102 7.49 -23.13 20.22
CA ARG A 102 7.75 -22.89 21.66
C ARG A 102 8.93 -23.75 22.18
N PRO A 103 10.18 -23.27 22.19
CA PRO A 103 11.32 -24.04 22.65
C PRO A 103 11.36 -24.02 24.18
N LYS A 104 11.92 -25.05 24.80
CA LYS A 104 12.06 -25.10 26.26
C LYS A 104 12.98 -23.96 26.73
N GLY A 105 12.46 -23.06 27.59
CA GLY A 105 13.21 -21.93 28.13
C GLY A 105 13.09 -20.60 27.37
N ASP A 106 12.11 -20.46 26.48
CA ASP A 106 11.80 -19.17 25.84
C ASP A 106 11.45 -18.08 26.88
N THR A 107 12.25 -17.03 26.94
CA THR A 107 12.10 -15.89 27.87
C THR A 107 11.34 -14.72 27.26
N ARG A 108 10.98 -14.77 25.97
CA ARG A 108 10.22 -13.70 25.31
C ARG A 108 8.83 -13.56 25.92
N THR A 109 8.37 -12.32 26.03
CA THR A 109 6.99 -12.02 26.45
C THR A 109 5.98 -12.55 25.43
N ARG A 110 4.72 -12.75 25.86
CA ARG A 110 3.64 -13.16 24.95
C ARG A 110 3.48 -12.19 23.78
N ALA A 111 3.61 -10.89 24.02
CA ALA A 111 3.53 -9.86 22.97
C ALA A 111 4.66 -10.00 21.93
N GLN A 112 5.90 -10.26 22.37
CA GLN A 112 7.02 -10.52 21.46
C GLN A 112 6.79 -11.78 20.63
N GLN A 113 6.31 -12.86 21.25
CA GLN A 113 5.99 -14.11 20.54
C GLN A 113 4.89 -13.91 19.48
N GLN A 114 3.85 -13.13 19.79
CA GLN A 114 2.78 -12.82 18.84
C GLN A 114 3.28 -11.95 17.68
N ALA A 115 4.17 -10.99 17.94
CA ALA A 115 4.79 -10.18 16.90
C ALA A 115 5.67 -11.04 15.97
N ASP A 116 6.48 -11.94 16.52
CA ASP A 116 7.31 -12.87 15.75
C ASP A 116 6.43 -13.83 14.92
N ALA A 117 5.31 -14.30 15.48
CA ALA A 117 4.36 -15.14 14.77
C ALA A 117 3.72 -14.42 13.57
N LEU A 118 3.44 -13.12 13.69
CA LEU A 118 2.93 -12.31 12.59
C LEU A 118 3.97 -12.14 11.47
N VAL A 119 5.24 -11.96 11.83
CA VAL A 119 6.34 -11.91 10.85
C VAL A 119 6.47 -13.26 10.14
N GLN A 120 6.48 -14.36 10.90
CA GLN A 120 6.57 -15.72 10.34
C GLN A 120 5.37 -16.07 9.44
N LEU A 121 4.16 -15.60 9.78
CA LEU A 121 2.98 -15.77 8.93
C LEU A 121 3.18 -15.09 7.57
N CYS A 122 3.71 -13.86 7.57
CA CYS A 122 4.06 -13.13 6.36
C CYS A 122 5.17 -13.84 5.57
N ASP A 123 6.22 -14.32 6.24
CA ASP A 123 7.32 -15.05 5.62
C ASP A 123 6.82 -16.33 4.93
N ASN A 124 5.97 -17.11 5.60
CA ASN A 124 5.35 -18.31 5.03
C ASN A 124 4.50 -17.98 3.80
N ALA A 125 3.70 -16.90 3.86
CA ALA A 125 2.88 -16.48 2.75
C ALA A 125 3.73 -16.03 1.54
N LEU A 126 4.80 -15.25 1.78
CA LEU A 126 5.76 -14.83 0.75
C LEU A 126 6.47 -16.04 0.13
N ALA A 127 6.97 -16.95 0.97
CA ALA A 127 7.68 -18.16 0.54
C ALA A 127 6.79 -19.13 -0.26
N SER A 128 5.50 -19.23 0.09
CA SER A 128 4.54 -20.09 -0.63
C SER A 128 4.40 -19.72 -2.10
N GLY A 129 4.66 -18.45 -2.45
CA GLY A 129 4.49 -17.94 -3.81
C GLY A 129 3.03 -17.88 -4.29
N ASN A 130 2.06 -18.09 -3.38
CA ASN A 130 0.62 -18.07 -3.67
C ASN A 130 -0.02 -16.69 -3.47
N LEU A 131 0.75 -15.70 -2.99
CA LEU A 131 0.29 -14.33 -2.96
C LEU A 131 0.11 -13.80 -4.39
N PRO A 132 -0.90 -12.93 -4.63
CA PRO A 132 -1.14 -12.36 -5.95
C PRO A 132 0.13 -11.74 -6.53
N PHE A 133 0.40 -12.02 -7.79
CA PHE A 133 1.51 -11.41 -8.51
C PHE A 133 1.28 -9.91 -8.60
N LEU A 134 2.26 -9.12 -8.16
CA LEU A 134 2.31 -7.71 -8.49
C LEU A 134 3.07 -7.60 -9.81
N ARG A 135 2.34 -7.36 -10.90
CA ARG A 135 2.90 -7.07 -12.24
C ARG A 135 3.98 -8.09 -12.67
N THR A 136 3.66 -9.39 -12.57
CA THR A 136 4.47 -10.53 -13.04
C THR A 136 5.66 -10.94 -12.15
N VAL A 137 5.85 -10.29 -11.00
CA VAL A 137 6.93 -10.67 -10.04
C VAL A 137 6.30 -11.14 -8.73
N LYS A 138 6.83 -12.24 -8.18
CA LYS A 138 6.44 -12.71 -6.84
C LYS A 138 6.81 -11.62 -5.80
N PRO A 139 5.92 -11.28 -4.85
CA PRO A 139 6.28 -10.37 -3.77
C PRO A 139 7.52 -10.86 -3.03
N HIS A 140 8.53 -9.99 -2.89
CA HIS A 140 9.79 -10.28 -2.21
C HIS A 140 10.30 -9.03 -1.52
N ILE A 141 11.12 -9.21 -0.49
CA ILE A 141 11.84 -8.10 0.14
C ILE A 141 13.09 -7.83 -0.70
N GLY A 142 13.18 -6.62 -1.27
CA GLY A 142 14.42 -6.14 -1.88
C GLY A 142 15.31 -5.53 -0.82
N VAL A 143 16.60 -5.90 -0.80
CA VAL A 143 17.65 -5.29 0.03
C VAL A 143 18.79 -4.86 -0.87
N VAL A 144 19.25 -3.62 -0.71
CA VAL A 144 20.41 -3.08 -1.44
C VAL A 144 21.51 -2.79 -0.43
N ILE A 145 22.71 -3.29 -0.72
CA ILE A 145 23.94 -3.11 0.08
C ILE A 145 25.12 -2.95 -0.87
N ALA A 146 26.09 -2.09 -0.53
CA ALA A 146 27.34 -1.97 -1.29
C ALA A 146 28.18 -3.24 -1.15
N LEU A 147 28.98 -3.58 -2.18
CA LEU A 147 29.77 -4.82 -2.16
C LEU A 147 30.80 -4.79 -1.04
N GLU A 148 31.42 -3.64 -0.80
CA GLU A 148 32.43 -3.39 0.22
C GLU A 148 31.85 -3.62 1.62
N ASP A 149 30.64 -3.12 1.89
CA ASP A 149 29.95 -3.32 3.16
C ASP A 149 29.44 -4.77 3.33
N LEU A 150 29.14 -5.46 2.23
CA LEU A 150 28.70 -6.86 2.27
C LEU A 150 29.86 -7.80 2.64
N ILE A 151 31.08 -7.52 2.19
CA ILE A 151 32.27 -8.33 2.47
C ILE A 151 33.01 -7.91 3.74
N ASP A 152 32.79 -6.69 4.23
CA ASP A 152 33.37 -6.23 5.50
C ASP A 152 32.74 -6.98 6.69
N PRO A 153 33.53 -7.71 7.51
CA PRO A 153 33.01 -8.40 8.70
C PRO A 153 32.51 -7.43 9.78
N SER A 154 32.84 -6.14 9.73
CA SER A 154 32.39 -5.14 10.69
C SER A 154 30.87 -4.97 10.70
N THR A 155 30.30 -4.58 11.84
CA THR A 155 28.84 -4.43 12.04
C THR A 155 28.31 -3.05 11.64
N GLY A 156 29.13 -2.19 11.04
CA GLY A 156 28.91 -0.75 10.86
C GLY A 156 27.45 -0.30 10.60
N PRO A 157 27.03 0.87 11.15
CA PRO A 157 25.65 1.33 11.03
C PRO A 157 25.32 1.77 9.60
N GLY A 158 24.15 1.38 9.09
CA GLY A 158 23.52 2.02 7.93
C GLY A 158 23.99 1.60 6.54
N ALA A 159 24.44 0.36 6.35
CA ALA A 159 25.00 -0.11 5.08
C ALA A 159 23.98 -0.59 4.04
N ALA A 160 22.72 -0.84 4.43
CA ALA A 160 21.75 -1.42 3.51
C ALA A 160 20.37 -0.76 3.60
N THR A 161 19.61 -0.79 2.50
CA THR A 161 18.25 -0.24 2.42
C THR A 161 17.27 -1.26 1.87
N THR A 162 16.04 -1.29 2.39
CA THR A 162 14.97 -2.17 1.89
C THR A 162 14.10 -1.47 0.84
N GLY A 163 13.34 -2.23 0.05
CA GLY A 163 12.43 -1.69 -0.98
C GLY A 163 11.34 -0.73 -0.49
N PHE A 164 11.08 -0.67 0.82
CA PHE A 164 10.18 0.30 1.45
C PHE A 164 10.90 1.34 2.33
N GLY A 165 12.23 1.46 2.17
CA GLY A 165 13.03 2.54 2.75
C GLY A 165 13.56 2.30 4.17
N ALA A 166 13.49 1.07 4.71
CA ALA A 166 14.12 0.79 6.00
C ALA A 166 15.65 0.69 5.86
N THR A 167 16.39 1.26 6.80
CA THR A 167 17.85 1.17 6.85
C THR A 167 18.26 -0.01 7.75
N LEU A 168 19.12 -0.88 7.24
CA LEU A 168 19.64 -2.06 7.94
C LEU A 168 21.14 -1.93 8.19
N SER A 169 21.63 -2.55 9.26
CA SER A 169 23.07 -2.73 9.45
C SER A 169 23.64 -3.72 8.44
N ALA A 170 24.94 -3.64 8.18
CA ALA A 170 25.64 -4.57 7.29
C ALA A 170 25.47 -6.03 7.75
N ALA A 171 25.50 -6.26 9.07
CA ALA A 171 25.27 -7.57 9.67
C ALA A 171 23.85 -8.11 9.41
N ARG A 172 22.82 -7.26 9.50
CA ARG A 172 21.43 -7.68 9.23
C ARG A 172 21.21 -7.96 7.75
N ALA A 173 21.84 -7.19 6.86
CA ALA A 173 21.81 -7.43 5.43
C ALA A 173 22.53 -8.74 5.04
N ARG A 174 23.69 -9.03 5.63
CA ARG A 174 24.40 -10.31 5.45
C ARG A 174 23.56 -11.50 5.92
N TRP A 175 22.88 -11.38 7.06
CA TRP A 175 21.98 -12.42 7.54
C TRP A 175 20.83 -12.69 6.56
N LEU A 176 20.21 -11.63 6.00
CA LEU A 176 19.19 -11.78 4.96
C LEU A 176 19.75 -12.39 3.67
N ALA A 177 21.03 -12.14 3.35
CA ALA A 177 21.67 -12.66 2.15
C ALA A 177 21.88 -14.19 2.18
N CYS A 178 21.95 -14.81 3.36
CA CYS A 178 22.18 -16.26 3.50
C CYS A 178 21.17 -17.11 2.72
N ASP A 179 19.90 -16.69 2.68
CA ASP A 179 18.80 -17.41 2.03
C ASP A 179 18.18 -16.63 0.85
N ALA A 180 18.84 -15.55 0.40
CA ALA A 180 18.33 -14.69 -0.66
C ALA A 180 18.78 -15.13 -2.06
N GLN A 181 17.94 -14.85 -3.06
CA GLN A 181 18.42 -14.81 -4.45
C GLN A 181 19.24 -13.54 -4.68
N ILE A 182 20.56 -13.67 -4.66
CA ILE A 182 21.49 -12.55 -4.85
C ILE A 182 21.63 -12.24 -6.34
N THR A 183 21.28 -11.02 -6.74
CA THR A 183 21.57 -10.50 -8.09
C THR A 183 22.64 -9.43 -7.98
N ARG A 184 23.81 -9.66 -8.57
CA ARG A 184 24.86 -8.64 -8.67
C ARG A 184 24.44 -7.57 -9.68
N ILE A 185 24.40 -6.31 -9.24
CA ILE A 185 24.24 -5.14 -10.11
C ILE A 185 25.58 -4.41 -10.12
N VAL A 186 26.19 -4.28 -11.29
CA VAL A 186 27.43 -3.51 -11.45
C VAL A 186 27.04 -2.08 -11.81
N LEU A 187 27.48 -1.14 -10.99
CA LEU A 187 27.28 0.29 -11.18
C LEU A 187 28.53 0.90 -11.84
N ASP A 188 28.35 1.91 -12.67
CA ASP A 188 29.45 2.76 -13.14
C ASP A 188 29.93 3.71 -12.01
N PRO A 189 31.01 4.51 -12.23
CA PRO A 189 31.52 5.43 -11.22
C PRO A 189 30.51 6.49 -10.73
N ASP A 190 29.45 6.76 -11.50
CA ASP A 190 28.36 7.67 -11.15
C ASP A 190 27.15 6.94 -10.52
N GLY A 191 27.34 5.68 -10.13
CA GLY A 191 26.33 4.84 -9.48
C GLY A 191 25.26 4.29 -10.42
N GLN A 192 25.50 4.26 -11.73
CA GLN A 192 24.51 3.83 -12.73
C GLN A 192 24.69 2.33 -13.11
N PRO A 193 23.67 1.49 -12.92
CA PRO A 193 23.63 0.10 -13.41
C PRO A 193 24.00 -0.09 -14.91
N LEU A 194 24.91 -1.03 -15.20
CA LEU A 194 25.37 -1.36 -16.56
C LEU A 194 24.27 -1.99 -17.46
N ASP A 195 24.28 -1.57 -18.73
CA ASP A 195 23.27 -1.66 -19.79
C ASP A 195 22.95 -3.10 -20.31
N LEU A 196 21.73 -3.34 -20.80
CA LEU A 196 21.25 -4.60 -21.40
C LEU A 196 20.92 -4.54 -22.91
N GLY A 197 21.06 -3.37 -23.56
CA GLY A 197 20.94 -3.25 -25.02
C GLY A 197 19.51 -3.38 -25.60
N ARG A 198 19.37 -3.87 -26.85
CA ARG A 198 18.09 -3.91 -27.62
C ARG A 198 17.46 -5.30 -27.80
N THR A 199 18.11 -6.38 -27.39
CA THR A 199 17.62 -7.77 -27.63
C THR A 199 16.37 -8.13 -26.82
N LYS A 200 15.98 -7.30 -25.83
CA LYS A 200 14.77 -7.49 -25.02
C LYS A 200 13.98 -6.18 -24.91
N ARG A 201 12.71 -6.22 -25.31
CA ARG A 201 11.73 -5.13 -25.11
C ARG A 201 11.30 -5.01 -23.63
N VAL A 202 11.24 -6.15 -22.94
CA VAL A 202 10.82 -6.23 -21.54
C VAL A 202 11.98 -5.83 -20.63
N VAL A 203 11.74 -4.84 -19.77
CA VAL A 203 12.68 -4.44 -18.71
C VAL A 203 12.95 -5.66 -17.83
N SER A 204 14.22 -6.07 -17.75
CA SER A 204 14.58 -7.23 -16.93
C SER A 204 14.39 -6.91 -15.44
N PRO A 205 14.20 -7.93 -14.57
CA PRO A 205 14.13 -7.71 -13.13
C PRO A 205 15.37 -7.00 -12.55
N GLY A 206 16.56 -7.25 -13.11
CA GLY A 206 17.78 -6.56 -12.73
C GLY A 206 17.75 -5.08 -13.09
N LEU A 207 17.34 -4.74 -14.32
CA LEU A 207 17.19 -3.37 -14.78
C LEU A 207 16.09 -2.61 -14.00
N ARG A 208 15.00 -3.29 -13.65
CA ARG A 208 13.94 -2.70 -12.81
C ARG A 208 14.48 -2.26 -11.45
N ARG A 209 15.17 -3.16 -10.74
CA ARG A 209 15.77 -2.84 -9.42
C ARG A 209 16.79 -1.71 -9.51
N ALA A 210 17.57 -1.71 -10.57
CA ALA A 210 18.51 -0.66 -10.94
C ALA A 210 17.83 0.72 -11.12
N VAL A 211 16.72 0.77 -11.84
CA VAL A 211 15.92 2.00 -12.04
C VAL A 211 15.25 2.44 -10.73
N GLU A 212 14.72 1.51 -9.94
CA GLU A 212 14.13 1.81 -8.63
C GLU A 212 15.13 2.39 -7.64
N PHE A 213 16.35 1.85 -7.62
CA PHE A 213 17.42 2.35 -6.75
C PHE A 213 17.83 3.79 -7.12
N ARG A 214 17.96 4.08 -8.41
CA ARG A 214 18.34 5.41 -8.90
C ARG A 214 17.23 6.44 -8.66
N ASP A 215 16.00 6.12 -9.03
CA ASP A 215 14.90 7.09 -9.08
C ASP A 215 14.17 7.23 -7.73
N ARG A 216 14.15 6.18 -6.90
CA ARG A 216 13.53 6.08 -5.56
C ARG A 216 12.01 6.28 -5.49
N HIS A 217 11.45 7.15 -6.32
CA HIS A 217 10.03 7.47 -6.47
C HIS A 217 9.76 7.90 -7.92
N CYS A 218 8.51 8.24 -8.24
CA CYS A 218 8.16 8.82 -9.54
C CYS A 218 9.04 10.04 -9.85
N ILE A 219 9.67 10.07 -11.03
CA ILE A 219 10.59 11.16 -11.40
C ILE A 219 9.88 12.43 -11.86
N PHE A 220 8.57 12.36 -12.05
CA PHE A 220 7.79 13.51 -12.52
C PHE A 220 7.85 14.63 -11.48
N ALA A 221 8.16 15.86 -11.91
CA ALA A 221 8.41 16.96 -10.99
C ALA A 221 7.29 17.09 -9.95
N GLY A 222 7.64 16.91 -8.67
CA GLY A 222 6.76 17.13 -7.51
C GLY A 222 5.92 15.94 -7.12
N CYS A 223 6.10 14.82 -7.81
CA CYS A 223 5.49 13.57 -7.44
C CYS A 223 6.38 12.83 -6.45
N SER A 224 5.82 12.47 -5.29
CA SER A 224 6.45 11.63 -4.28
C SER A 224 5.88 10.21 -4.28
N ALA A 225 5.17 9.80 -5.34
CA ALA A 225 4.59 8.46 -5.43
C ALA A 225 5.71 7.41 -5.35
N PRO A 226 5.62 6.45 -4.41
CA PRO A 226 6.72 5.53 -4.13
C PRO A 226 7.00 4.59 -5.32
N SER A 227 8.21 4.02 -5.38
CA SER A 227 8.66 3.16 -6.49
C SER A 227 7.73 1.97 -6.80
N HIS A 228 7.10 1.38 -5.79
CA HIS A 228 6.15 0.28 -5.94
C HIS A 228 4.81 0.69 -6.58
N TRP A 229 4.55 1.98 -6.78
CA TRP A 229 3.42 2.51 -7.56
C TRP A 229 3.82 2.94 -8.98
N CYS A 230 5.10 2.80 -9.33
CA CYS A 230 5.67 3.28 -10.58
C CYS A 230 5.93 2.14 -11.56
N ASP A 231 5.71 2.41 -12.84
CA ASP A 231 6.18 1.60 -13.96
C ASP A 231 7.53 2.12 -14.47
N VAL A 232 8.31 1.25 -15.11
CA VAL A 232 9.52 1.68 -15.83
C VAL A 232 9.10 2.11 -17.23
N HIS A 233 9.35 3.37 -17.54
CA HIS A 233 9.05 4.01 -18.80
C HIS A 233 10.34 4.21 -19.61
N HIS A 234 10.33 3.85 -20.89
CA HIS A 234 11.42 4.17 -21.81
C HIS A 234 11.33 5.65 -22.25
N VAL A 235 12.36 6.45 -21.98
CA VAL A 235 12.40 7.90 -22.25
C VAL A 235 12.39 8.19 -23.76
N LEU A 236 13.28 7.54 -24.49
CA LEU A 236 13.17 7.34 -25.93
C LEU A 236 12.32 6.09 -26.12
N GLU A 237 11.17 6.25 -26.75
CA GLU A 237 10.23 5.14 -26.89
C GLU A 237 10.87 4.00 -27.68
N TRP A 238 10.76 2.77 -27.17
CA TRP A 238 11.39 1.60 -27.79
C TRP A 238 10.87 1.32 -29.22
N VAL A 239 9.57 1.54 -29.47
CA VAL A 239 8.94 1.29 -30.79
C VAL A 239 9.11 2.49 -31.71
N ARG A 240 8.72 3.69 -31.26
CA ARG A 240 8.73 4.90 -32.09
C ARG A 240 10.13 5.49 -32.30
N ASP A 241 10.94 5.55 -31.25
CA ASP A 241 12.21 6.29 -31.23
C ASP A 241 13.44 5.35 -31.23
N GLN A 242 13.22 4.04 -31.35
CA GLN A 242 14.24 2.99 -31.30
C GLN A 242 15.14 3.02 -30.04
N GLY A 243 14.63 3.52 -28.92
CA GLY A 243 15.39 3.64 -27.67
C GLY A 243 15.85 2.28 -27.11
N PRO A 244 17.07 2.18 -26.54
CA PRO A 244 17.57 0.94 -25.94
C PRO A 244 16.83 0.59 -24.63
N THR A 245 16.83 -0.68 -24.24
CA THR A 245 16.42 -1.11 -22.90
C THR A 245 17.62 -1.01 -21.97
N SER A 246 17.98 0.23 -21.65
CA SER A 246 19.10 0.60 -20.79
C SER A 246 18.61 1.34 -19.55
N LEU A 247 19.46 1.44 -18.55
CA LEU A 247 19.16 2.27 -17.39
C LEU A 247 19.03 3.74 -17.80
N GLN A 248 19.93 4.23 -18.64
CA GLN A 248 19.97 5.62 -19.09
C GLN A 248 18.68 6.02 -19.83
N ASN A 249 18.04 5.05 -20.49
CA ASN A 249 16.79 5.24 -21.22
C ASN A 249 15.53 4.81 -20.42
N SER A 250 15.66 4.42 -19.16
CA SER A 250 14.54 3.94 -18.33
C SER A 250 14.25 4.92 -17.20
N ALA A 251 13.00 5.18 -16.84
CA ALA A 251 12.60 6.11 -15.77
C ALA A 251 11.39 5.59 -14.99
N LEU A 252 11.33 5.81 -13.66
CA LEU A 252 10.13 5.52 -12.87
C LEU A 252 9.03 6.57 -13.05
N LEU A 253 7.85 6.14 -13.50
CA LEU A 253 6.65 6.98 -13.54
C LEU A 253 5.47 6.27 -12.89
N CYS A 254 4.76 6.93 -11.96
CA CYS A 254 3.49 6.42 -11.48
C CYS A 254 2.45 6.39 -12.61
N GLU A 255 1.42 5.56 -12.48
CA GLU A 255 0.40 5.38 -13.52
C GLU A 255 -0.11 6.71 -14.10
N ARG A 256 -0.48 7.66 -13.24
CA ARG A 256 -0.93 9.00 -13.65
C ARG A 256 0.08 9.72 -14.55
N HIS A 257 1.36 9.70 -14.19
CA HIS A 257 2.40 10.43 -14.92
C HIS A 257 2.91 9.65 -16.12
N HIS A 258 2.87 8.31 -16.06
CA HIS A 258 3.14 7.45 -17.20
C HIS A 258 2.12 7.74 -18.31
N THR A 259 0.83 7.81 -17.98
CA THR A 259 -0.23 8.22 -18.91
C THR A 259 0.00 9.62 -19.46
N LYS A 260 0.37 10.61 -18.62
CA LYS A 260 0.65 11.98 -19.11
C LYS A 260 1.79 12.04 -20.14
N VAL A 261 2.84 11.25 -19.96
CA VAL A 261 3.95 11.23 -20.94
C VAL A 261 3.51 10.66 -22.29
N HIS A 262 2.57 9.71 -22.30
CA HIS A 262 1.90 9.27 -23.53
C HIS A 262 0.95 10.32 -24.14
N HIS A 263 0.64 11.40 -23.42
CA HIS A 263 -0.20 12.52 -23.87
C HIS A 263 0.58 13.83 -24.02
N GLY A 264 1.84 13.75 -24.48
CA GLY A 264 2.63 14.90 -24.93
C GLY A 264 3.48 15.58 -23.87
N PHE A 265 3.39 15.17 -22.59
CA PHE A 265 4.39 15.57 -21.60
C PHE A 265 5.70 14.83 -21.87
N ARG A 266 6.84 15.45 -21.55
CA ARG A 266 8.15 14.81 -21.75
C ARG A 266 8.95 14.74 -20.46
N VAL A 267 9.82 13.75 -20.39
CA VAL A 267 10.82 13.58 -19.33
C VAL A 267 12.18 13.44 -19.98
N GLU A 268 13.19 14.11 -19.46
CA GLU A 268 14.54 14.10 -20.02
C GLU A 268 15.55 14.03 -18.87
N ARG A 269 16.68 13.36 -19.10
CA ARG A 269 17.81 13.32 -18.17
C ARG A 269 19.06 13.84 -18.88
N PRO A 270 19.41 15.12 -18.69
CA PRO A 270 20.62 15.70 -19.24
C PRO A 270 21.89 15.10 -18.59
N PRO A 271 23.09 15.42 -19.10
CA PRO A 271 24.35 14.95 -18.55
C PRO A 271 24.60 15.32 -17.09
N ASP A 272 23.89 16.32 -16.56
CA ASP A 272 23.92 16.70 -15.14
C ASP A 272 23.23 15.68 -14.22
N GLY A 273 22.64 14.63 -14.79
CA GLY A 273 22.05 13.50 -14.08
C GLY A 273 20.69 13.76 -13.45
N ARG A 274 20.14 14.98 -13.57
CA ARG A 274 18.88 15.39 -12.94
C ARG A 274 17.70 15.26 -13.91
N TRP A 275 16.63 14.61 -13.47
CA TRP A 275 15.39 14.52 -14.24
C TRP A 275 14.73 15.90 -14.40
N ARG A 276 14.37 16.22 -15.65
CA ARG A 276 13.58 17.40 -16.02
C ARG A 276 12.31 16.94 -16.70
N THR A 277 11.21 17.63 -16.43
CA THR A 277 9.90 17.31 -17.00
C THR A 277 9.30 18.52 -17.70
N TYR A 278 8.68 18.30 -18.85
CA TYR A 278 8.20 19.36 -19.74
C TYR A 278 6.72 19.16 -20.04
N ARG A 279 6.00 20.27 -20.19
CA ARG A 279 4.63 20.31 -20.71
C ARG A 279 4.62 20.08 -22.22
N PRO A 280 3.44 19.77 -22.82
CA PRO A 280 3.31 19.63 -24.27
C PRO A 280 3.75 20.85 -25.07
N ASP A 281 3.64 22.06 -24.50
CA ASP A 281 4.10 23.32 -25.11
C ASP A 281 5.62 23.53 -25.01
N GLY A 282 6.37 22.58 -24.44
CA GLY A 282 7.81 22.65 -24.27
C GLY A 282 8.28 23.42 -23.02
N THR A 283 7.37 23.97 -22.22
CA THR A 283 7.76 24.66 -20.98
C THR A 283 8.18 23.66 -19.90
N GLU A 284 9.31 23.92 -19.25
CA GLU A 284 9.79 23.11 -18.12
C GLU A 284 8.87 23.26 -16.90
N ILE A 285 8.52 22.14 -16.28
CA ILE A 285 7.77 22.10 -15.03
C ILE A 285 8.77 22.28 -13.89
N ARG A 286 8.94 23.52 -13.46
CA ARG A 286 9.76 23.86 -12.29
C ARG A 286 8.91 23.89 -11.03
N ILE A 287 9.42 23.28 -9.97
CA ILE A 287 8.83 23.41 -8.64
C ILE A 287 9.59 24.52 -7.95
N GLY A 288 8.89 25.61 -7.69
CA GLY A 288 9.44 26.69 -6.90
C GLY A 288 9.87 26.16 -5.54
N VAL A 289 11.11 26.47 -5.14
CA VAL A 289 11.42 26.55 -3.72
C VAL A 289 10.47 27.61 -3.19
N LYS A 290 9.53 27.25 -2.31
CA LYS A 290 8.87 28.26 -1.50
C LYS A 290 9.99 28.91 -0.67
N SER A 291 10.29 30.16 -1.01
CA SER A 291 11.01 31.09 -0.14
C SER A 291 10.39 31.14 1.24
#